data_AF-A0A3C0BCQ5-F1
#
_entry.id   AF-A0A3C0BCQ5-F1
#
_cell.length_a   1.000
_cell.length_b   1.000
_cell.length_c   1.000
_cell.angle_alpha   90.00
_cell.angle_beta   90.00
_cell.angle_gamma   90.00
#
_symmetry.space_group_name_H-M   'P 1'
#
loop_
_entity.id
_entity.type
_entity.pdbx_description
1 polymer ?
#
loop_
_entity_poly.entity_id
_entity_poly.type
_entity_poly.pdbx_seq_one_letter_code
_entity_poly.pdbx_strand_id
1 'polypeptide(L)' 'CNAYSELNDPIDQLNRFQEQLKLSQKGDDEAMFIDMDFVRALEYGMPTCSGMGIGIDRLTMFMTNQ' A
#
# COMPACT_ATOMS: atom_id res chain seq x y z
N CYS A 1 -11.34 0.07 9.83
CA CYS A 1 -10.44 0.99 9.12
C CYS A 1 -9.07 0.35 9.02
N ASN A 2 -8.27 0.73 8.03
CA ASN A 2 -6.86 0.34 7.93
C ASN A 2 -6.02 1.62 8.00
N ALA A 3 -4.96 1.65 8.81
CA ALA A 3 -4.10 2.81 8.94
C ALA A 3 -2.67 2.36 9.25
N TYR A 4 -1.69 3.05 8.68
CA TYR A 4 -0.27 2.75 8.86
C TYR A 4 0.57 4.00 8.69
N SER A 5 1.75 4.01 9.32
CA SER A 5 2.80 4.96 8.97
C SER A 5 3.30 4.63 7.57
N GLU A 6 3.29 5.62 6.68
CA GLU A 6 3.71 5.42 5.30
C GLU A 6 5.20 5.08 5.25
N LEU A 7 5.55 4.08 4.46
CA LEU A 7 6.94 3.76 4.20
C LEU A 7 7.49 4.78 3.20
N ASN A 8 8.39 5.63 3.68
CA ASN A 8 9.00 6.69 2.88
C ASN A 8 10.43 6.38 2.42
N ASP A 9 10.98 5.21 2.77
CA ASP A 9 12.27 4.74 2.28
C ASP A 9 12.11 4.09 0.89
N PRO A 10 12.67 4.68 -0.19
CA PRO A 10 12.55 4.14 -1.54
C PRO A 10 13.21 2.77 -1.69
N ILE A 11 14.28 2.48 -0.95
CA ILE A 11 15.01 1.21 -1.05
C ILE A 11 14.18 0.09 -0.40
N ASP A 12 13.61 0.33 0.79
CA ASP A 12 12.73 -0.65 1.43
C ASP A 12 11.46 -0.87 0.60
N GLN A 13 10.87 0.21 0.05
CA GLN A 13 9.70 0.09 -0.81
C GLN A 13 9.99 -0.75 -2.07
N LEU A 14 11.14 -0.56 -2.71
CA LEU A 14 11.54 -1.34 -3.88
C LEU A 14 11.77 -2.82 -3.54
N ASN A 15 12.42 -3.11 -2.41
CA ASN A 15 12.63 -4.49 -1.96
C ASN A 15 11.29 -5.22 -1.75
N ARG A 16 10.31 -4.56 -1.13
CA ARG A 16 8.96 -5.12 -0.92
C ARG A 16 8.24 -5.38 -2.24
N PHE A 17 8.34 -4.45 -3.20
CA PHE A 17 7.80 -4.67 -4.54
C PHE A 17 8.46 -5.86 -5.25
N GLN A 18 9.76 -6.06 -5.11
CA GLN A 18 10.45 -7.23 -5.68
C GLN A 18 10.01 -8.54 -5.02
N GLU A 19 9.75 -8.55 -3.71
CA GLU A 19 9.20 -9.70 -3.01
C GLU A 19 7.78 -10.03 -3.48
N GLN A 20 6.93 -9.02 -3.65
CA GLN A 20 5.59 -9.20 -4.19
C GLN A 20 5.60 -9.69 -5.64
N LEU A 21 6.53 -9.23 -6.48
CA LEU A 21 6.72 -9.78 -7.83
C LEU A 21 7.06 -11.28 -7.80
N LYS A 22 7.90 -11.72 -6.84
CA LYS A 22 8.20 -13.15 -6.66
C LYS A 22 6.97 -13.95 -6.22
N LEU A 23 6.05 -13.34 -5.46
CA LEU A 23 4.77 -13.95 -5.09
C LEU A 23 3.81 -14.01 -6.28
N SER A 24 3.75 -12.96 -7.09
CA SER A 24 2.99 -12.94 -8.36
C SER A 24 3.42 -14.06 -9.31
N GLN A 25 4.74 -14.28 -9.45
CA GLN A 25 5.26 -15.40 -10.27
C GLN A 25 4.87 -16.79 -9.74
N LYS A 26 4.46 -16.91 -8.47
CA LYS A 26 3.95 -18.15 -7.88
C LYS A 26 2.43 -18.32 -8.08
N GLY A 27 1.79 -17.43 -8.83
CA GLY A 27 0.35 -17.49 -9.15
C GLY A 27 -0.55 -16.72 -8.18
N ASP A 28 -0.02 -15.69 -7.51
CA ASP A 28 -0.81 -14.78 -6.69
C ASP A 28 -1.37 -13.64 -7.56
N ASP A 29 -2.66 -13.70 -7.86
CA ASP A 29 -3.39 -12.74 -8.71
C ASP A 29 -3.64 -11.39 -7.99
N GLU A 30 -3.47 -11.32 -6.66
CA GLU A 30 -3.60 -10.08 -5.86
C GLU A 30 -2.25 -9.37 -5.64
N ALA A 31 -1.15 -9.96 -6.11
CA ALA A 31 0.17 -9.38 -5.93
C ALA A 31 0.32 -8.04 -6.69
N MET A 32 0.93 -7.05 -6.03
CA MET A 32 1.11 -5.72 -6.62
C MET A 32 2.24 -5.73 -7.66
N PHE A 33 2.06 -4.94 -8.72
CA PHE A 33 3.10 -4.70 -9.71
C PHE A 33 4.13 -3.68 -9.20
N ILE A 34 5.35 -3.75 -9.73
CA ILE A 34 6.40 -2.77 -9.40
C ILE A 34 6.07 -1.44 -10.08
N ASP A 35 5.76 -0.42 -9.29
CA ASP A 35 5.60 0.96 -9.76
C ASP A 35 6.92 1.73 -9.56
N MET A 36 7.71 1.81 -10.63
CA MET A 36 8.99 2.52 -10.60
C MET A 36 8.83 4.04 -10.50
N ASP A 37 7.70 4.60 -10.97
CA ASP A 37 7.43 6.03 -10.87
C ASP A 37 7.11 6.41 -9.41
N PHE A 38 6.40 5.55 -8.68
CA PHE A 38 6.17 5.71 -7.25
C PHE A 38 7.48 5.66 -6.44
N VAL A 39 8.36 4.69 -6.71
CA VAL A 39 9.68 4.62 -6.04
C VAL A 39 10.50 5.87 -6.34
N ARG A 40 10.53 6.32 -7.60
CA ARG A 40 11.21 7.56 -7.98
C ARG A 40 10.62 8.78 -7.27
N ALA A 41 9.31 8.83 -7.04
CA ALA A 41 8.69 9.90 -6.27
C ALA A 41 9.16 9.90 -4.80
N LEU A 42 9.33 8.72 -4.18
CA LEU A 42 9.87 8.59 -2.83
C LEU A 42 11.33 9.09 -2.74
N GLU A 43 12.14 8.89 -3.78
CA GLU A 43 13.53 9.36 -3.85
C GLU A 43 13.65 10.89 -3.82
N TYR A 44 12.64 11.63 -4.29
CA TYR A 44 12.61 13.10 -4.18
C TYR A 44 12.39 13.59 -2.74
N GLY A 45 12.06 12.69 -1.81
CA GLY A 45 11.91 12.98 -0.39
C GLY A 45 10.46 13.11 0.02
N MET A 46 9.82 11.96 0.27
CA MET A 46 8.52 11.94 0.94
C MET A 46 8.69 12.24 2.44
N PRO A 47 8.02 13.29 2.97
CA PRO A 47 8.06 13.58 4.41
C PRO A 47 7.40 12.45 5.21
N THR A 48 7.61 12.44 6.53
CA THR A 48 6.95 11.47 7.40
C THR A 48 5.43 11.63 7.32
N CYS A 49 4.73 10.61 6.83
CA CYS A 49 3.29 10.62 6.62
C CYS A 49 2.63 9.37 7.22
N SER A 50 1.31 9.45 7.39
CA SER A 50 0.49 8.31 7.78
C SER A 50 -0.78 8.29 6.94
N GLY A 51 -1.14 7.13 6.43
CA GLY A 51 -2.34 6.90 5.63
C GLY A 51 -3.45 6.24 6.46
N MET A 52 -4.70 6.54 6.11
CA MET A 52 -5.88 5.89 6.69
C MET A 52 -6.94 5.64 5.62
N GLY A 53 -7.39 4.40 5.51
CA GLY A 53 -8.52 3.97 4.70
C GLY A 53 -9.72 3.58 5.57
N ILE A 54 -10.90 4.11 5.24
CA ILE A 54 -12.17 3.79 5.89
C ILE A 54 -13.13 3.26 4.83
N GLY A 55 -13.61 2.04 5.02
CA GLY A 55 -14.68 1.48 4.19
C GLY A 55 -16.02 2.08 4.59
N ILE A 56 -16.50 3.05 3.81
CA ILE A 56 -17.74 3.79 4.10
C ILE A 56 -18.94 2.86 4.16
N ASP A 57 -19.06 1.89 3.25
CA ASP A 57 -20.20 0.95 3.26
C ASP A 57 -20.29 0.16 4.57
N ARG A 58 -19.15 -0.36 5.06
CA ARG A 58 -19.10 -1.07 6.35
C ARG A 58 -19.41 -0.16 7.52
N LEU A 59 -18.96 1.10 7.47
CA LEU A 59 -19.29 2.10 8.49
C LEU A 59 -20.79 2.37 8.50
N THR A 60 -21.40 2.58 7.33
CA THR A 60 -22.84 2.83 7.20
C THR A 60 -23.65 1.64 7.70
N MET A 61 -23.31 0.41 7.30
CA MET A 61 -24.00 -0.81 7.77
C MET A 61 -24.05 -0.87 9.30
N PHE A 62 -22.91 -0.62 9.96
CA PHE A 62 -22.85 -0.58 11.42
C PHE A 62 -23.73 0.53 12.01
N MET A 63 -23.71 1.73 11.42
CA MET A 63 -24.52 2.87 11.89
C MET A 63 -26.02 2.70 11.65
N THR A 64 -26.42 1.93 10.63
CA THR A 64 -27.83 1.67 10.29
C THR A 64 -28.33 0.33 10.82
N ASN A 65 -27.52 -0.42 11.56
CA ASN A 65 -27.81 -1.76 12.08
C ASN A 65 -28.29 -2.74 10.99
N GLN A 66 -27.55 -2.77 9.87
CA GLN A 66 -27.71 -3.71 8.76
C GLN A 66 -26.74 -4.88 8.87
#